data_AF-A0A564WTB2-F1
#
_entry.id   AF-A0A564WTB2-F1
#
_cell.length_a   1.000
_cell.length_b   1.000
_cell.length_c   1.000
_cell.angle_alpha   90.00
_cell.angle_beta   90.00
_cell.angle_gamma   90.00
#
_symmetry.space_group_name_H-M   'P 1'
#
loop_
_entity.id
_entity.type
_entity.pdbx_description
1 polymer ?
#
loop_
_entity_poly.entity_id
_entity_poly.type
_entity_poly.pdbx_seq_one_letter_code
_entity_poly.pdbx_strand_id
1 'polypeptide(L)'
;MKQIKKKLPIGIENFAKLQAEDFYYVDKTMLIKELLDNWAEVNLFTRPRRFGKTLNMNMLKAFFELNGDKNCFKGTRISREVYLCEQYMGKFPVIFISLKSISAQTYEKACDMAIQIVNGEARRFQYLLDSERLTEYDKDAFKSLLLPDMKESVLCSSLRILSELLEKHHGQKVILLIDEYDVPLAKAFELGYYNSMTLLIRNLFENALKTNDSLKFAVLTGCMRISKESIFTGLNNLKVLSVADVQFDEYFGFTDSDVKNILEYYELSEHYDEIKIWYDGYRFGNVEVYCPWDVINYCDELRINNMAQPQNYWSNTSSNEAVKRFIQETDKERSERKLRN
;
A
#
# COMPACT_ATOMS: atom_id res chain seq x y z
N MET A 1 -19.09 -8.38 -35.04
CA MET A 1 -19.44 -7.50 -33.89
C MET A 1 -18.14 -6.88 -33.40
N LYS A 2 -18.02 -5.55 -33.31
CA LYS A 2 -16.82 -4.93 -32.68
C LYS A 2 -16.76 -5.43 -31.24
N GLN A 3 -15.67 -6.11 -30.89
CA GLN A 3 -15.45 -6.55 -29.52
C GLN A 3 -15.35 -5.29 -28.64
N ILE A 4 -16.22 -5.19 -27.64
CA ILE A 4 -16.18 -4.07 -26.70
C ILE A 4 -14.88 -4.24 -25.90
N LYS A 5 -13.93 -3.32 -26.08
CA LYS A 5 -12.67 -3.30 -25.33
C LYS A 5 -12.95 -2.94 -23.86
N LYS A 6 -12.17 -3.52 -22.96
CA LYS A 6 -12.20 -3.22 -21.52
C LYS A 6 -11.94 -1.74 -21.25
N LYS A 7 -12.51 -1.23 -20.16
CA LYS A 7 -12.34 0.17 -19.72
C LYS A 7 -10.91 0.39 -19.19
N LEU A 8 -10.35 1.58 -19.38
CA LEU A 8 -9.06 1.94 -18.75
C LEU A 8 -9.29 2.26 -17.26
N PRO A 9 -8.46 1.74 -16.33
CA PRO A 9 -8.69 1.86 -14.88
C PRO A 9 -8.21 3.20 -14.29
N ILE A 10 -8.67 4.33 -14.85
CA ILE A 10 -8.29 5.67 -14.37
C ILE A 10 -8.84 5.90 -12.96
N GLY A 11 -7.93 6.06 -11.99
CA GLY A 11 -8.31 6.35 -10.60
C GLY A 11 -8.94 5.18 -9.83
N ILE A 12 -8.83 3.95 -10.35
CA ILE A 12 -9.36 2.76 -9.68
C ILE A 12 -8.28 2.15 -8.78
N GLU A 13 -8.50 2.19 -7.47
CA GLU A 13 -7.57 1.64 -6.46
C GLU A 13 -8.11 0.35 -5.80
N ASN A 14 -9.37 -0.04 -6.07
CA ASN A 14 -9.98 -1.26 -5.53
C ASN A 14 -9.90 -2.41 -6.55
N PHE A 15 -9.16 -3.46 -6.19
CA PHE A 15 -8.88 -4.61 -7.06
C PHE A 15 -10.16 -5.38 -7.43
N ALA A 16 -11.04 -5.68 -6.48
CA ALA A 16 -12.27 -6.42 -6.73
C ALA A 16 -13.22 -5.64 -7.67
N LYS A 17 -13.35 -4.33 -7.46
CA LYS A 17 -14.11 -3.44 -8.35
C LYS A 17 -13.53 -3.42 -9.76
N LEU A 18 -12.21 -3.34 -9.88
CA LEU A 18 -11.52 -3.35 -11.17
C LEU A 18 -11.90 -4.60 -11.98
N GLN A 19 -11.92 -5.76 -11.32
CA GLN A 19 -12.27 -7.04 -11.95
C GLN A 19 -13.77 -7.14 -12.27
N ALA A 20 -14.65 -6.72 -11.36
CA ALA A 20 -16.10 -6.82 -11.52
C ALA A 20 -16.66 -5.89 -12.62
N GLU A 21 -16.05 -4.71 -12.81
CA GLU A 21 -16.55 -3.67 -13.72
C GLU A 21 -15.90 -3.71 -15.13
N ASP A 22 -15.22 -4.81 -15.45
CA ASP A 22 -14.56 -5.10 -16.74
C ASP A 22 -13.52 -4.03 -17.15
N PHE A 23 -12.67 -3.63 -16.20
CA PHE A 23 -11.50 -2.81 -16.49
C PHE A 23 -10.32 -3.65 -16.97
N TYR A 24 -9.47 -3.04 -17.79
CA TYR A 24 -8.20 -3.64 -18.20
C TYR A 24 -7.25 -3.68 -17.00
N TYR A 25 -6.73 -4.86 -16.70
CA TYR A 25 -5.83 -5.10 -15.58
C TYR A 25 -4.51 -5.66 -16.09
N VAL A 26 -3.41 -4.98 -15.76
CA VAL A 26 -2.07 -5.57 -15.89
C VAL A 26 -1.87 -6.50 -14.70
N ASP A 27 -1.76 -7.80 -14.97
CA ASP A 27 -1.76 -8.82 -13.94
C ASP A 27 -0.45 -8.86 -13.14
N LYS A 28 -0.51 -8.31 -11.92
CA LYS A 28 0.59 -8.32 -10.94
C LYS A 28 0.34 -9.31 -9.80
N THR A 29 -0.59 -10.25 -9.95
CA THR A 29 -0.99 -11.17 -8.86
C THR A 29 0.11 -12.13 -8.41
N MET A 30 1.16 -12.32 -9.21
CA MET A 30 2.33 -13.12 -8.79
C MET A 30 3.15 -12.47 -7.68
N LEU A 31 2.93 -11.18 -7.37
CA LEU A 31 3.41 -10.55 -6.15
C LEU A 31 3.03 -11.36 -4.90
N ILE A 32 1.84 -11.99 -4.89
CA ILE A 32 1.38 -12.84 -3.79
C ILE A 32 2.29 -14.05 -3.62
N LYS A 33 2.59 -14.75 -4.71
CA LYS A 33 3.48 -15.92 -4.67
C LYS A 33 4.88 -15.53 -4.22
N GLU A 34 5.45 -14.48 -4.80
CA GLU A 34 6.78 -14.01 -4.43
C GLU A 34 6.89 -13.61 -2.96
N LEU A 35 5.83 -13.01 -2.40
CA LEU A 35 5.77 -12.66 -0.99
C LEU A 35 5.73 -13.90 -0.08
N LEU A 36 4.97 -14.92 -0.48
CA LEU A 36 4.85 -16.18 0.26
C LEU A 36 6.12 -17.03 0.18
N ASP A 37 6.75 -17.10 -0.98
CA ASP A 37 7.99 -17.86 -1.19
C ASP A 37 9.19 -17.21 -0.49
N ASN A 38 9.25 -15.87 -0.45
CA ASN A 38 10.36 -15.11 0.12
C ASN A 38 10.02 -14.51 1.48
N TRP A 39 9.39 -15.34 2.32
CA TRP A 39 8.79 -14.96 3.58
C TRP A 39 9.67 -14.05 4.45
N ALA A 40 9.13 -12.88 4.78
CA ALA A 40 9.59 -12.07 5.90
C ALA A 40 8.36 -11.65 6.71
N GLU A 41 8.50 -11.58 8.03
CA GLU A 41 7.38 -11.23 8.92
C GLU A 41 6.93 -9.79 8.72
N VAL A 42 7.83 -8.86 8.36
CA VAL A 42 7.48 -7.46 8.07
C VAL A 42 8.19 -7.01 6.79
N ASN A 43 7.40 -6.75 5.74
CA ASN A 43 7.88 -6.32 4.42
C ASN A 43 7.53 -4.86 4.18
N LEU A 44 8.53 -4.03 3.89
CA LEU A 44 8.33 -2.62 3.54
C LEU A 44 8.70 -2.36 2.08
N PHE A 45 7.73 -2.04 1.24
CA PHE A 45 7.93 -1.65 -0.15
C PHE A 45 8.00 -0.13 -0.28
N THR A 46 9.17 0.38 -0.68
CA THR A 46 9.31 1.80 -1.04
C THR A 46 9.32 1.96 -2.56
N ARG A 47 8.28 2.60 -3.09
CA ARG A 47 8.11 2.84 -4.53
C ARG A 47 7.57 4.25 -4.78
N PRO A 48 7.90 4.90 -5.89
CA PRO A 48 7.38 6.24 -6.20
C PRO A 48 5.85 6.28 -6.25
N ARG A 49 5.31 7.49 -6.21
CA ARG A 49 3.85 7.70 -6.33
C ARG A 49 3.33 7.25 -7.68
N ARG A 50 2.09 6.75 -7.67
CA ARG A 50 1.36 6.24 -8.85
C ARG A 50 1.85 4.91 -9.43
N PHE A 51 2.79 4.21 -8.78
CA PHE A 51 3.29 2.88 -9.18
C PHE A 51 2.40 1.70 -8.73
N GLY A 52 1.11 1.91 -8.51
CA GLY A 52 0.16 0.84 -8.19
C GLY A 52 0.24 0.28 -6.76
N LYS A 53 0.94 0.95 -5.82
CA LYS A 53 1.06 0.50 -4.42
C LYS A 53 -0.29 0.18 -3.76
N THR A 54 -1.21 1.14 -3.73
CA THR A 54 -2.54 0.96 -3.12
C THR A 54 -3.36 -0.13 -3.80
N LEU A 55 -3.28 -0.26 -5.12
CA LEU A 55 -3.96 -1.33 -5.86
C LEU A 55 -3.42 -2.71 -5.47
N ASN A 56 -2.10 -2.85 -5.35
CA ASN A 56 -1.47 -4.08 -4.87
C ASN A 56 -1.86 -4.38 -3.42
N MET A 57 -1.92 -3.37 -2.53
CA MET A 57 -2.41 -3.55 -1.15
C MET A 57 -3.86 -4.04 -1.12
N ASN A 58 -4.73 -3.48 -1.96
CA ASN A 58 -6.11 -3.94 -2.12
C ASN A 58 -6.20 -5.37 -2.66
N MET A 59 -5.33 -5.74 -3.60
CA MET A 59 -5.23 -7.10 -4.13
C MET A 59 -4.77 -8.09 -3.06
N LEU A 60 -3.76 -7.76 -2.26
CA LEU A 60 -3.33 -8.58 -1.13
C LEU A 60 -4.46 -8.77 -0.12
N LYS A 61 -5.17 -7.69 0.23
CA LYS A 61 -6.36 -7.75 1.09
C LYS A 61 -7.39 -8.72 0.51
N ALA A 62 -7.79 -8.54 -0.74
CA ALA A 62 -8.77 -9.39 -1.40
C ALA A 62 -8.36 -10.87 -1.47
N PHE A 63 -7.05 -11.15 -1.59
CA PHE A 63 -6.54 -12.52 -1.64
C PHE A 63 -6.62 -13.21 -0.28
N PHE A 64 -6.17 -12.56 0.80
CA PHE A 64 -6.03 -13.20 2.10
C PHE A 64 -7.29 -13.13 2.97
N GLU A 65 -8.11 -12.09 2.82
CA GLU A 65 -9.21 -11.76 3.73
C GLU A 65 -10.28 -12.85 3.81
N LEU A 66 -10.63 -13.23 5.04
CA LEU A 66 -11.73 -14.15 5.33
C LEU A 66 -13.00 -13.78 4.57
N ASN A 67 -13.61 -14.78 3.93
CA ASN A 67 -14.83 -14.62 3.13
C ASN A 67 -14.70 -13.63 1.96
N GLY A 68 -13.48 -13.30 1.51
CA GLY A 68 -13.24 -12.50 0.31
C GLY A 68 -13.80 -13.17 -0.96
N ASP A 69 -14.22 -12.35 -1.93
CA ASP A 69 -14.72 -12.86 -3.20
C ASP A 69 -13.59 -13.42 -4.06
N LYS A 70 -13.46 -14.75 -4.08
CA LYS A 70 -12.43 -15.46 -4.85
C LYS A 70 -12.58 -15.25 -6.37
N ASN A 71 -13.75 -14.85 -6.85
CA ASN A 71 -13.98 -14.65 -8.28
C ASN A 71 -13.16 -13.49 -8.85
N CYS A 72 -12.75 -12.52 -8.02
CA CYS A 72 -11.90 -11.42 -8.50
C CYS A 72 -10.51 -11.89 -8.96
N PHE A 73 -10.09 -13.11 -8.62
CA PHE A 73 -8.84 -13.71 -9.12
C PHE A 73 -9.04 -14.60 -10.35
N LYS A 74 -10.27 -14.81 -10.82
CA LYS A 74 -10.52 -15.70 -11.96
C LYS A 74 -9.76 -15.23 -13.21
N GLY A 75 -8.96 -16.12 -13.78
CA GLY A 75 -8.18 -15.84 -15.00
C GLY A 75 -6.87 -15.08 -14.76
N THR A 76 -6.55 -14.73 -13.50
CA THR A 76 -5.25 -14.16 -13.14
C THR A 76 -4.17 -15.24 -13.01
N ARG A 77 -2.90 -14.85 -13.04
CA ARG A 77 -1.74 -15.74 -12.90
C ARG A 77 -1.76 -16.48 -11.57
N ILE A 78 -2.07 -15.80 -10.45
CA ILE A 78 -2.13 -16.46 -9.13
C ILE A 78 -3.20 -17.56 -9.07
N SER A 79 -4.29 -17.46 -9.83
CA SER A 79 -5.34 -18.50 -9.85
C SER A 79 -4.87 -19.85 -10.41
N ARG A 80 -3.70 -19.87 -11.07
CA ARG A 80 -3.03 -21.09 -11.55
C ARG A 80 -2.21 -21.76 -10.46
N GLU A 81 -1.86 -21.04 -9.40
CA GLU A 81 -1.11 -21.55 -8.24
C GLU A 81 -2.08 -22.24 -7.25
N VAL A 82 -2.63 -23.39 -7.67
CA VAL A 82 -3.72 -24.10 -6.95
C VAL A 82 -3.36 -24.35 -5.49
N TYR A 83 -2.15 -24.85 -5.23
CA TYR A 83 -1.70 -25.12 -3.86
C TYR A 83 -1.65 -23.85 -2.99
N LEU A 84 -1.14 -22.74 -3.51
CA LEU A 84 -1.10 -21.47 -2.76
C LEU A 84 -2.51 -20.93 -2.52
N CYS A 85 -3.39 -21.01 -3.53
CA CYS A 85 -4.78 -20.59 -3.38
C CYS A 85 -5.51 -21.43 -2.32
N GLU A 86 -5.34 -22.75 -2.35
CA GLU A 86 -5.91 -23.66 -1.35
C GLU A 86 -5.39 -23.39 0.04
N GLN A 87 -4.11 -23.05 0.21
CA GLN A 87 -3.51 -22.83 1.52
C GLN A 87 -3.81 -21.45 2.09
N TYR A 88 -3.87 -20.39 1.27
CA TYR A 88 -3.87 -19.01 1.77
C TYR A 88 -5.08 -18.17 1.37
N MET A 89 -5.75 -18.46 0.26
CA MET A 89 -6.79 -17.58 -0.28
C MET A 89 -8.05 -17.59 0.59
N GLY A 90 -8.39 -16.43 1.14
CA GLY A 90 -9.58 -16.20 1.94
C GLY A 90 -9.55 -16.86 3.32
N LYS A 91 -8.37 -17.00 3.93
CA LYS A 91 -8.17 -17.75 5.19
C LYS A 91 -7.70 -16.94 6.39
N PHE A 92 -7.40 -15.66 6.21
CA PHE A 92 -6.79 -14.84 7.25
C PHE A 92 -7.64 -13.63 7.59
N PRO A 93 -7.81 -13.29 8.87
CA PRO A 93 -8.23 -11.95 9.23
C PRO A 93 -7.19 -10.96 8.72
N VAL A 94 -7.65 -9.93 8.00
CA VAL A 94 -6.79 -8.90 7.42
C VAL A 94 -7.19 -7.54 7.98
N ILE A 95 -6.24 -6.91 8.69
CA ILE A 95 -6.34 -5.51 9.10
C ILE A 95 -5.68 -4.67 8.00
N PHE A 96 -6.42 -3.72 7.42
CA PHE A 96 -5.91 -2.82 6.40
C PHE A 96 -6.17 -1.36 6.76
N ILE A 97 -5.09 -0.59 6.93
CA ILE A 97 -5.16 0.85 7.17
C ILE A 97 -4.36 1.60 6.09
N SER A 98 -4.90 2.74 5.65
CA SER A 98 -4.18 3.68 4.79
C SER A 98 -3.97 4.98 5.55
N LEU A 99 -2.72 5.43 5.63
CA LEU A 99 -2.33 6.67 6.31
C LEU A 99 -2.30 7.88 5.35
N LYS A 100 -2.67 7.67 4.08
CA LYS A 100 -2.73 8.67 3.00
C LYS A 100 -3.58 9.89 3.34
N SER A 101 -4.62 9.73 4.15
CA SER A 101 -5.53 10.82 4.51
C SER A 101 -5.05 11.65 5.68
N ILE A 102 -4.04 11.24 6.46
CA ILE A 102 -3.57 11.99 7.63
C ILE A 102 -2.79 13.22 7.17
N SER A 103 -3.52 14.32 6.99
CA SER A 103 -2.98 15.61 6.60
C SER A 103 -3.65 16.70 7.44
N ALA A 104 -3.01 17.06 8.55
CA ALA A 104 -3.53 18.03 9.50
C ALA A 104 -2.55 19.16 9.78
N GLN A 105 -3.08 20.31 10.24
CA GLN A 105 -2.26 21.48 10.60
C GLN A 105 -1.51 21.32 11.94
N THR A 106 -2.00 20.46 12.84
CA THR A 106 -1.42 20.24 14.17
C THR A 106 -1.33 18.74 14.47
N TYR A 107 -0.51 18.40 15.46
CA TYR A 107 -0.34 17.02 15.92
C TYR A 107 -1.66 16.42 16.43
N GLU A 108 -2.42 17.16 17.24
CA GLU A 108 -3.67 16.70 17.85
C GLU A 108 -4.68 16.32 16.77
N LYS A 109 -4.85 17.17 15.75
CA LYS A 109 -5.73 16.87 14.62
C LYS A 109 -5.23 15.68 13.80
N ALA A 110 -3.92 15.50 13.66
CA ALA A 110 -3.36 14.33 12.99
C ALA A 110 -3.64 13.04 13.78
N CYS A 111 -3.57 13.10 15.12
CA CYS A 111 -3.98 12.01 16.01
C CYS A 111 -5.46 11.69 15.85
N ASP A 112 -6.35 12.69 15.83
CA ASP A 112 -7.79 12.50 15.61
C ASP A 112 -8.05 11.77 14.28
N MET A 113 -7.33 12.13 13.21
CA MET A 113 -7.43 11.45 11.91
C MET A 113 -6.92 10.00 11.98
N ALA A 114 -5.83 9.74 12.72
CA ALA A 114 -5.34 8.37 12.95
C ALA A 114 -6.35 7.53 13.73
N ILE A 115 -6.99 8.11 14.76
CA ILE A 115 -8.09 7.48 15.52
C ILE A 115 -9.24 7.14 14.59
N GLN A 116 -9.66 8.06 13.71
CA GLN A 116 -10.74 7.81 12.75
C GLN A 116 -10.43 6.65 11.80
N ILE A 117 -9.18 6.54 11.32
CA ILE A 117 -8.74 5.41 10.47
C ILE A 117 -8.84 4.09 11.24
N VAL A 118 -8.31 4.04 12.46
CA VAL A 118 -8.36 2.85 13.32
C VAL A 118 -9.79 2.49 13.69
N ASN A 119 -10.62 3.45 14.08
CA ASN A 119 -12.05 3.23 14.36
C ASN A 119 -12.75 2.65 13.13
N GLY A 120 -12.49 3.23 11.95
CA GLY A 120 -13.07 2.78 10.68
C GLY A 120 -12.72 1.31 10.39
N GLU A 121 -11.47 0.94 10.63
CA GLU A 121 -11.02 -0.44 10.46
C GLU A 121 -11.59 -1.38 11.53
N ALA A 122 -11.60 -0.97 12.80
CA ALA A 122 -12.21 -1.74 13.88
C ALA A 122 -13.71 -1.98 13.64
N ARG A 123 -14.43 -1.01 13.07
CA ARG A 123 -15.87 -1.14 12.77
C ARG A 123 -16.18 -2.30 11.82
N ARG A 124 -15.29 -2.68 10.91
CA ARG A 124 -15.47 -3.86 10.03
C ARG A 124 -15.60 -5.16 10.83
N PHE A 125 -15.10 -5.17 12.06
CA PHE A 125 -15.07 -6.32 12.95
C PHE A 125 -16.08 -6.20 14.10
N GLN A 126 -17.16 -5.42 13.94
CA GLN A 126 -18.18 -5.24 14.98
C GLN A 126 -18.80 -6.54 15.49
N TYR A 127 -18.82 -7.59 14.67
CA TYR A 127 -19.28 -8.92 15.07
C TYR A 127 -18.47 -9.52 16.25
N LEU A 128 -17.28 -8.98 16.56
CA LEU A 128 -16.49 -9.37 17.74
C LEU A 128 -17.24 -9.07 19.06
N LEU A 129 -18.15 -8.09 19.08
CA LEU A 129 -18.98 -7.80 20.26
C LEU A 129 -19.89 -8.97 20.65
N ASP A 130 -20.31 -9.75 19.66
CA ASP A 130 -21.18 -10.92 19.83
C ASP A 130 -20.39 -12.25 19.88
N SER A 131 -19.06 -12.18 19.87
CA SER A 131 -18.21 -13.37 19.86
C SER A 131 -18.29 -14.14 21.18
N GLU A 132 -18.68 -15.41 21.12
CA GLU A 132 -18.64 -16.36 22.25
C GLU A 132 -17.20 -16.74 22.66
N ARG A 133 -16.21 -16.49 21.78
CA ARG A 133 -14.78 -16.76 22.05
C ARG A 133 -14.09 -15.61 22.77
N LEU A 134 -14.76 -14.46 22.91
CA LEU A 134 -14.23 -13.28 23.58
C LEU A 134 -14.89 -13.10 24.94
N THR A 135 -14.07 -12.79 25.95
CA THR A 135 -14.54 -12.42 27.29
C THR A 135 -15.11 -11.01 27.29
N GLU A 136 -15.82 -10.62 28.36
CA GLU A 136 -16.30 -9.25 28.49
C GLU A 136 -15.14 -8.23 28.53
N TYR A 137 -13.99 -8.60 29.10
CA TYR A 137 -12.78 -7.76 29.08
C TYR A 137 -12.27 -7.52 27.65
N ASP A 138 -12.25 -8.57 26.82
CA ASP A 138 -11.87 -8.46 25.40
C ASP A 138 -12.83 -7.55 24.63
N LYS A 139 -14.14 -7.68 24.91
CA LYS A 139 -15.16 -6.85 24.27
C LYS A 139 -15.04 -5.39 24.72
N ASP A 140 -14.68 -5.12 25.97
CA ASP A 140 -14.43 -3.75 26.45
C ASP A 140 -13.18 -3.14 25.83
N ALA A 141 -12.12 -3.94 25.63
CA ALA A 141 -10.96 -3.53 24.84
C ALA A 141 -11.36 -3.18 23.40
N PHE A 142 -12.19 -4.00 22.77
CA PHE A 142 -12.72 -3.72 21.43
C PHE A 142 -13.59 -2.46 21.37
N LYS A 143 -14.49 -2.26 22.35
CA LYS A 143 -15.30 -1.03 22.45
C LYS A 143 -14.42 0.22 22.55
N SER A 144 -13.29 0.13 23.26
CA SER A 144 -12.32 1.22 23.35
C SER A 144 -11.73 1.59 21.98
N LEU A 145 -11.60 0.63 21.06
CA LEU A 145 -11.16 0.87 19.68
C LEU A 145 -12.21 1.55 18.80
N LEU A 146 -13.47 1.63 19.25
CA LEU A 146 -14.58 2.25 18.52
C LEU A 146 -14.87 3.69 18.99
N LEU A 147 -14.24 4.14 20.08
CA LEU A 147 -14.44 5.46 20.65
C LEU A 147 -13.82 6.55 19.75
N PRO A 148 -14.55 7.64 19.44
CA PRO A 148 -14.01 8.79 18.72
C PRO A 148 -12.93 9.55 19.50
N ASP A 149 -13.00 9.54 20.83
CA ASP A 149 -12.08 10.18 21.76
C ASP A 149 -11.06 9.17 22.35
N MET A 150 -10.63 8.21 21.51
CA MET A 150 -9.64 7.20 21.88
C MET A 150 -8.36 7.86 22.42
N LYS A 151 -7.91 7.43 23.61
CA LYS A 151 -6.64 7.91 24.16
C LYS A 151 -5.47 7.52 23.25
N GLU A 152 -4.46 8.39 23.16
CA GLU A 152 -3.27 8.13 22.35
C GLU A 152 -2.55 6.81 22.71
N SER A 153 -2.54 6.43 23.99
CA SER A 153 -1.97 5.14 24.44
C SER A 153 -2.74 3.93 23.89
N VAL A 154 -4.06 4.04 23.75
CA VAL A 154 -4.89 3.02 23.10
C VAL A 154 -4.65 3.05 21.60
N LEU A 155 -4.54 4.23 20.98
CA LEU A 155 -4.16 4.35 19.57
C LEU A 155 -2.84 3.62 19.29
N CYS A 156 -1.79 3.83 20.09
CA CYS A 156 -0.49 3.18 19.93
C CYS A 156 -0.55 1.64 20.02
N SER A 157 -1.48 1.09 20.79
CA SER A 157 -1.65 -0.36 20.96
C SER A 157 -2.80 -0.93 20.11
N SER A 158 -3.53 -0.10 19.38
CA SER A 158 -4.82 -0.43 18.77
C SER A 158 -4.75 -1.58 17.76
N LEU A 159 -3.77 -1.57 16.86
CA LEU A 159 -3.60 -2.62 15.85
C LEU A 159 -3.19 -3.95 16.48
N ARG A 160 -2.42 -3.91 17.57
CA ARG A 160 -2.07 -5.09 18.35
C ARG A 160 -3.30 -5.67 19.06
N ILE A 161 -4.05 -4.82 19.78
CA ILE A 161 -5.31 -5.22 20.44
C ILE A 161 -6.25 -5.85 19.42
N LEU A 162 -6.48 -5.19 18.28
CA LEU A 162 -7.34 -5.73 17.22
C LEU A 162 -6.81 -7.06 16.67
N SER A 163 -5.49 -7.22 16.54
CA SER A 163 -4.87 -8.47 16.10
C SER A 163 -5.13 -9.62 17.07
N GLU A 164 -4.92 -9.39 18.37
CA GLU A 164 -5.13 -10.37 19.44
C GLU A 164 -6.60 -10.82 19.50
N LEU A 165 -7.54 -9.87 19.39
CA LEU A 165 -8.97 -10.16 19.39
C LEU A 165 -9.40 -10.98 18.17
N LEU A 166 -8.87 -10.65 16.98
CA LEU A 166 -9.15 -11.37 15.75
C LEU A 166 -8.57 -12.78 15.78
N GLU A 167 -7.35 -12.97 16.28
CA GLU A 167 -6.77 -14.29 16.43
C GLU A 167 -7.58 -15.14 17.42
N LYS A 168 -7.95 -14.58 18.57
CA LYS A 168 -8.76 -15.29 19.57
C LYS A 168 -10.12 -15.73 19.01
N HIS A 169 -10.77 -14.86 18.23
CA HIS A 169 -12.05 -15.19 17.60
C HIS A 169 -11.91 -16.20 16.47
N HIS A 170 -10.96 -16.02 15.53
CA HIS A 170 -10.86 -16.86 14.33
C HIS A 170 -9.99 -18.10 14.50
N GLY A 171 -9.12 -18.14 15.52
CA GLY A 171 -8.08 -19.16 15.66
C GLY A 171 -7.01 -19.07 14.58
N GLN A 172 -6.83 -17.89 13.99
CA GLN A 172 -5.87 -17.64 12.91
C GLN A 172 -5.11 -16.34 13.17
N LYS A 173 -3.79 -16.37 12.99
CA LYS A 173 -2.95 -15.16 13.02
C LYS A 173 -3.39 -14.16 11.96
N VAL A 174 -3.12 -12.89 12.20
CA VAL A 174 -3.59 -11.74 11.43
C VAL A 174 -2.55 -11.30 10.39
N ILE A 175 -3.02 -10.92 9.21
CA ILE A 175 -2.18 -10.23 8.22
C ILE A 175 -2.44 -8.73 8.35
N LEU A 176 -1.38 -7.93 8.49
CA LEU A 176 -1.46 -6.49 8.66
C LEU A 176 -0.97 -5.75 7.42
N LEU A 177 -1.82 -4.92 6.84
CA LEU A 177 -1.52 -4.12 5.65
C LEU A 177 -1.57 -2.64 6.02
N ILE A 178 -0.47 -1.91 5.78
CA ILE A 178 -0.36 -0.47 6.09
C ILE A 178 0.10 0.29 4.84
N ASP A 179 -0.79 1.08 4.27
CA ASP A 179 -0.51 1.86 3.05
C ASP A 179 -0.15 3.31 3.36
N GLU A 180 0.77 3.85 2.56
CA GLU A 180 1.30 5.22 2.60
C GLU A 180 1.75 5.67 4.00
N TYR A 181 2.55 4.84 4.66
CA TYR A 181 2.99 5.05 6.05
C TYR A 181 3.77 6.36 6.27
N ASP A 182 4.37 6.89 5.21
CA ASP A 182 5.25 8.04 5.21
C ASP A 182 4.52 9.39 5.06
N VAL A 183 3.26 9.38 4.63
CA VAL A 183 2.45 10.60 4.42
C VAL A 183 2.29 11.45 5.69
N PRO A 184 1.91 10.88 6.86
CA PRO A 184 1.78 11.68 8.09
C PRO A 184 3.10 12.35 8.48
N LEU A 185 4.22 11.67 8.27
CA LEU A 185 5.55 12.13 8.63
C LEU A 185 6.03 13.26 7.71
N ALA A 186 5.81 13.11 6.40
CA ALA A 186 6.08 14.19 5.45
C ALA A 186 5.27 15.45 5.78
N LYS A 187 3.99 15.29 6.15
CA LYS A 187 3.14 16.44 6.49
C LYS A 187 3.53 17.08 7.83
N ALA A 188 3.89 16.27 8.81
CA ALA A 188 4.36 16.75 10.12
C ALA A 188 5.67 17.52 10.01
N PHE A 189 6.56 17.14 9.09
CA PHE A 189 7.79 17.87 8.80
C PHE A 189 7.51 19.25 8.19
N GLU A 190 6.66 19.31 7.15
CA GLU A 190 6.27 20.58 6.52
C GLU A 190 5.67 21.58 7.51
N LEU A 191 4.99 21.09 8.55
CA LEU A 191 4.23 21.90 9.49
C LEU A 191 4.87 21.98 10.90
N GLY A 192 6.07 21.43 11.09
CA GLY A 192 6.86 21.63 12.31
C GLY A 192 6.50 20.77 13.52
N TYR A 193 5.75 19.67 13.36
CA TYR A 193 5.41 18.72 14.45
C TYR A 193 5.97 17.30 14.22
N TYR A 194 7.03 17.19 13.43
CA TYR A 194 7.66 15.93 13.01
C TYR A 194 8.04 14.99 14.16
N ASN A 195 8.63 15.51 15.24
CA ASN A 195 9.11 14.67 16.36
C ASN A 195 7.95 13.98 17.08
N SER A 196 6.84 14.68 17.32
CA SER A 196 5.64 14.11 17.95
C SER A 196 5.02 13.03 17.05
N MET A 197 4.90 13.30 15.75
CA MET A 197 4.37 12.32 14.80
C MET A 197 5.27 11.08 14.66
N THR A 198 6.59 11.28 14.66
CA THR A 198 7.58 10.19 14.64
C THR A 198 7.40 9.28 15.85
N LEU A 199 7.22 9.86 17.05
CA LEU A 199 7.02 9.09 18.28
C LEU A 199 5.72 8.26 18.22
N LEU A 200 4.62 8.87 17.75
CA LEU A 200 3.34 8.19 17.59
C LEU A 200 3.44 6.99 16.63
N ILE A 201 3.94 7.21 15.41
CA ILE A 201 4.06 6.17 14.39
C ILE A 201 5.01 5.06 14.84
N ARG A 202 6.12 5.44 15.48
CA ARG A 202 7.07 4.48 16.05
C ARG A 202 6.40 3.59 17.10
N ASN A 203 5.72 4.17 18.07
CA ASN A 203 5.04 3.42 19.13
C ASN A 203 3.95 2.50 18.55
N LEU A 204 3.17 3.00 17.59
CA LEU A 204 2.15 2.22 16.89
C LEU A 204 2.77 1.00 16.20
N PHE A 205 3.86 1.21 15.45
CA PHE A 205 4.50 0.15 14.69
C PHE A 205 5.27 -0.83 15.57
N GLU A 206 5.95 -0.38 16.63
CA GLU A 206 6.59 -1.27 17.61
C GLU A 206 5.57 -2.24 18.23
N ASN A 207 4.41 -1.72 18.66
CA ASN A 207 3.33 -2.54 19.19
C ASN A 207 2.77 -3.51 18.15
N ALA A 208 2.53 -3.06 16.92
CA ALA A 208 1.84 -3.84 15.90
C ALA A 208 2.72 -4.85 15.15
N LEU A 209 4.01 -4.54 14.95
CA LEU A 209 4.91 -5.24 14.04
C LEU A 209 6.02 -6.03 14.74
N LYS A 210 6.30 -5.76 16.02
CA LYS A 210 7.40 -6.41 16.75
C LYS A 210 6.93 -7.15 18.00
N THR A 211 6.02 -6.57 18.77
CA THR A 211 5.51 -7.18 20.01
C THR A 211 4.08 -7.74 19.83
N ASN A 212 3.82 -8.34 18.68
CA ASN A 212 2.50 -8.84 18.30
C ASN A 212 2.59 -10.31 17.89
N ASP A 213 2.41 -11.22 18.86
CA ASP A 213 2.45 -12.66 18.60
C ASP A 213 1.31 -13.13 17.68
N SER A 214 0.23 -12.37 17.60
CA SER A 214 -0.90 -12.61 16.70
C SER A 214 -0.62 -12.25 15.25
N LEU A 215 0.53 -11.63 14.94
CA LEU A 215 0.90 -11.29 13.57
C LEU A 215 1.37 -12.52 12.79
N LYS A 216 0.79 -12.74 11.60
CA LYS A 216 1.26 -13.72 10.62
C LYS A 216 2.39 -13.14 9.78
N PHE A 217 2.13 -12.01 9.14
CA PHE A 217 3.10 -11.12 8.53
C PHE A 217 2.44 -9.77 8.25
N ALA A 218 3.26 -8.76 7.95
CA ALA A 218 2.82 -7.42 7.56
C ALA A 218 3.42 -6.98 6.22
N VAL A 219 2.66 -6.16 5.51
CA VAL A 219 3.11 -5.43 4.32
C VAL A 219 2.86 -3.95 4.51
N LEU A 220 3.92 -3.17 4.31
CA LEU A 220 3.90 -1.73 4.38
C LEU A 220 4.28 -1.16 3.02
N THR A 221 3.64 -0.06 2.64
CA THR A 221 3.94 0.67 1.41
C THR A 221 4.17 2.15 1.70
N GLY A 222 5.15 2.74 1.01
CA GLY A 222 5.44 4.17 1.09
C GLY A 222 6.27 4.64 -0.10
N CYS A 223 6.50 5.93 -0.20
CA CYS A 223 7.38 6.51 -1.22
C CYS A 223 8.82 6.66 -0.70
N MET A 224 8.93 7.06 0.55
CA MET A 224 10.16 7.49 1.17
C MET A 224 10.89 6.32 1.79
N ARG A 225 12.21 6.36 1.74
CA ARG A 225 13.05 5.69 2.71
C ARG A 225 13.23 6.67 3.87
N ILE A 226 12.16 6.96 4.62
CA ILE A 226 12.29 7.76 5.86
C ILE A 226 13.44 7.14 6.64
N SER A 227 14.40 7.97 7.04
CA SER A 227 15.68 7.52 7.58
C SER A 227 15.42 6.40 8.57
N LYS A 228 16.08 5.25 8.33
CA LYS A 228 16.05 4.09 9.23
C LYS A 228 16.33 4.45 10.69
N GLU A 229 16.84 5.66 10.94
CA GLU A 229 17.27 6.19 12.22
C GLU A 229 16.18 6.83 13.09
N SER A 230 14.99 7.23 12.57
CA SER A 230 13.97 7.88 13.42
C SER A 230 12.84 6.93 13.87
N ILE A 231 12.07 6.39 12.93
CA ILE A 231 10.93 5.49 13.23
C ILE A 231 11.32 4.01 13.34
N PHE A 232 12.40 3.60 12.68
CA PHE A 232 12.79 2.18 12.58
C PHE A 232 13.90 1.78 13.57
N THR A 233 14.38 2.69 14.42
CA THR A 233 15.39 2.38 15.44
C THR A 233 14.94 1.33 16.45
N GLY A 234 13.63 1.19 16.67
CA GLY A 234 13.07 0.10 17.47
C GLY A 234 12.62 -1.13 16.66
N LEU A 235 12.53 -1.03 15.33
CA LEU A 235 12.01 -2.06 14.44
C LEU A 235 13.14 -2.69 13.62
N ASN A 236 13.88 -3.59 14.25
CA ASN A 236 15.00 -4.29 13.64
C ASN A 236 14.61 -5.55 12.83
N ASN A 237 13.31 -5.81 12.66
CA ASN A 237 12.76 -6.98 11.95
C ASN A 237 12.20 -6.66 10.54
N LEU A 238 12.32 -5.42 10.04
CA LEU A 238 11.83 -5.06 8.70
C LEU A 238 12.78 -5.47 7.57
N LYS A 239 12.23 -6.19 6.60
CA LYS A 239 12.82 -6.35 5.27
C LYS A 239 12.38 -5.18 4.38
N VAL A 240 13.31 -4.26 4.11
CA VAL A 240 13.07 -3.09 3.25
C VAL A 240 13.37 -3.45 1.80
N LEU A 241 12.35 -3.40 0.96
CA LEU A 241 12.37 -3.69 -0.47
C LEU A 241 12.23 -2.38 -1.23
N SER A 242 13.37 -1.79 -1.57
CA SER A 242 13.47 -0.51 -2.27
C SER A 242 13.48 -0.67 -3.79
N VAL A 243 13.47 0.45 -4.51
CA VAL A 243 13.61 0.48 -5.98
C VAL A 243 14.94 -0.13 -6.47
N ALA A 244 15.96 -0.21 -5.61
CA ALA A 244 17.26 -0.78 -5.97
C ALA A 244 17.29 -2.31 -5.87
N ASP A 245 16.31 -2.92 -5.20
CA ASP A 245 16.26 -4.36 -4.99
C ASP A 245 15.68 -5.03 -6.25
N VAL A 246 16.40 -6.04 -6.77
CA VAL A 246 15.94 -6.87 -7.90
C VAL A 246 14.69 -7.68 -7.51
N GLN A 247 14.55 -7.97 -6.22
CA GLN A 247 13.37 -8.64 -5.72
C GLN A 247 12.15 -7.71 -5.85
N PHE A 248 11.11 -8.20 -6.53
CA PHE A 248 9.84 -7.48 -6.76
C PHE A 248 9.93 -6.24 -7.67
N ASP A 249 10.92 -6.15 -8.54
CA ASP A 249 11.07 -5.01 -9.45
C ASP A 249 9.94 -4.89 -10.48
N GLU A 250 9.39 -6.02 -10.97
CA GLU A 250 8.32 -6.03 -11.98
C GLU A 250 6.89 -5.84 -11.45
N TYR A 251 6.66 -5.85 -10.13
CA TYR A 251 5.29 -5.85 -9.56
C TYR A 251 4.73 -4.47 -9.24
N PHE A 252 5.55 -3.43 -9.31
CA PHE A 252 5.14 -2.04 -9.09
C PHE A 252 5.49 -1.22 -10.31
N GLY A 253 4.48 -0.69 -10.98
CA GLY A 253 4.63 -0.06 -12.29
C GLY A 253 4.38 -1.02 -13.44
N PHE A 254 4.59 -0.54 -14.67
CA PHE A 254 4.47 -1.34 -15.89
C PHE A 254 5.84 -1.62 -16.45
N THR A 255 6.11 -2.87 -16.81
CA THR A 255 7.29 -3.25 -17.57
C THR A 255 7.11 -2.87 -19.04
N ASP A 256 8.18 -2.94 -19.81
CA ASP A 256 8.14 -2.79 -21.26
C ASP A 256 7.12 -3.73 -21.94
N SER A 257 7.06 -4.97 -21.47
CA SER A 257 6.09 -5.96 -21.97
C SER A 257 4.65 -5.58 -21.62
N ASP A 258 4.41 -5.01 -20.44
CA ASP A 258 3.07 -4.57 -20.03
C ASP A 258 2.59 -3.41 -20.90
N VAL A 259 3.47 -2.44 -21.17
CA VAL A 259 3.17 -1.29 -22.03
C VAL A 259 2.83 -1.76 -23.44
N LYS A 260 3.66 -2.64 -24.03
CA LYS A 260 3.39 -3.22 -25.35
C LYS A 260 2.04 -3.93 -25.41
N ASN A 261 1.73 -4.75 -24.40
CA ASN A 261 0.45 -5.47 -24.32
C ASN A 261 -0.75 -4.52 -24.20
N ILE A 262 -0.64 -3.44 -23.40
CA ILE A 262 -1.68 -2.40 -23.30
C ILE A 262 -1.92 -1.77 -24.68
N LEU A 263 -0.84 -1.32 -25.34
CA LEU A 263 -0.94 -0.66 -26.63
C LEU A 263 -1.51 -1.58 -27.70
N GLU A 264 -1.07 -2.83 -27.76
CA GLU A 264 -1.61 -3.83 -28.69
C GLU A 264 -3.11 -4.05 -28.45
N TYR A 265 -3.53 -4.23 -27.19
CA TYR A 265 -4.93 -4.41 -26.84
C TYR A 265 -5.82 -3.23 -27.28
N TYR A 266 -5.31 -2.01 -27.14
CA TYR A 266 -6.01 -0.80 -27.53
C TYR A 266 -5.79 -0.37 -28.99
N GLU A 267 -5.04 -1.14 -29.79
CA GLU A 267 -4.66 -0.84 -31.18
C GLU A 267 -3.86 0.48 -31.31
N LEU A 268 -2.96 0.73 -30.36
CA LEU A 268 -2.12 1.93 -30.23
C LEU A 268 -0.61 1.60 -30.34
N SER A 269 -0.24 0.44 -30.90
CA SER A 269 1.15 -0.03 -30.94
C SER A 269 2.12 0.93 -31.63
N GLU A 270 1.63 1.78 -32.53
CA GLU A 270 2.43 2.83 -33.20
C GLU A 270 2.97 3.90 -32.24
N HIS A 271 2.33 4.11 -31.08
CA HIS A 271 2.70 5.12 -30.09
C HIS A 271 3.72 4.62 -29.04
N TYR A 272 4.23 3.39 -29.19
CA TYR A 272 5.15 2.80 -28.23
C TYR A 272 6.45 3.60 -28.09
N ASP A 273 7.06 4.03 -29.20
CA ASP A 273 8.31 4.79 -29.16
C ASP A 273 8.12 6.16 -28.49
N GLU A 274 6.97 6.80 -28.66
CA GLU A 274 6.64 8.06 -27.98
C GLU A 274 6.50 7.86 -26.47
N ILE A 275 5.79 6.81 -26.03
CA ILE A 275 5.69 6.43 -24.62
C ILE A 275 7.06 6.14 -24.03
N LYS A 276 7.91 5.43 -24.78
CA LYS A 276 9.27 5.15 -24.35
C LYS A 276 10.06 6.43 -24.12
N ILE A 277 10.06 7.34 -25.09
CA ILE A 277 10.79 8.60 -24.97
C ILE A 277 10.30 9.46 -23.80
N TRP A 278 8.98 9.51 -23.57
CA TRP A 278 8.39 10.41 -22.56
C TRP A 278 8.30 9.83 -21.15
N TYR A 279 8.12 8.51 -21.01
CA TYR A 279 7.74 7.88 -19.75
C TYR A 279 8.71 6.78 -19.26
N ASP A 280 9.73 6.39 -20.05
CA ASP A 280 10.75 5.39 -19.69
C ASP A 280 11.83 5.95 -18.75
N GLY A 281 11.40 6.41 -17.57
CA GLY A 281 12.23 7.18 -16.65
C GLY A 281 12.69 6.43 -15.39
N TYR A 282 12.21 5.21 -15.14
CA TYR A 282 12.50 4.50 -13.89
C TYR A 282 13.11 3.13 -14.15
N ARG A 283 14.18 2.83 -13.42
CA ARG A 283 14.78 1.51 -13.37
C ARG A 283 14.62 0.95 -11.97
N PHE A 284 13.86 -0.12 -11.82
CA PHE A 284 13.77 -0.87 -10.57
C PHE A 284 14.59 -2.14 -10.71
N GLY A 285 15.58 -2.33 -9.85
CA GLY A 285 16.53 -3.44 -9.99
C GLY A 285 17.10 -3.53 -11.41
N ASN A 286 16.71 -4.58 -12.14
CA ASN A 286 17.15 -4.82 -13.51
C ASN A 286 16.08 -4.55 -14.58
N VAL A 287 14.92 -4.02 -14.18
CA VAL A 287 13.76 -3.82 -15.05
C VAL A 287 13.51 -2.34 -15.30
N GLU A 288 13.29 -1.99 -16.57
CA GLU A 288 12.74 -0.69 -16.99
C GLU A 288 11.25 -0.66 -16.66
N VAL A 289 10.85 0.34 -15.90
CA VAL A 289 9.50 0.46 -15.36
C VAL A 289 8.92 1.83 -15.68
N TYR A 290 7.71 1.80 -16.23
CA TYR A 290 6.90 2.95 -16.57
C TYR A 290 5.92 3.26 -15.44
N CYS A 291 5.64 4.54 -15.24
CA CYS A 291 4.58 4.98 -14.34
C CYS A 291 3.20 4.60 -14.92
N PRO A 292 2.40 3.75 -14.23
CA PRO A 292 1.08 3.33 -14.70
C PRO A 292 0.13 4.48 -15.01
N TRP A 293 0.19 5.53 -14.20
CA TRP A 293 -0.68 6.69 -14.36
C TRP A 293 -0.40 7.42 -15.67
N ASP A 294 0.86 7.65 -16.03
CA ASP A 294 1.21 8.34 -17.26
C ASP A 294 0.78 7.51 -18.48
N VAL A 295 1.10 6.21 -18.49
CA VAL A 295 0.75 5.29 -19.59
C VAL A 295 -0.76 5.20 -19.79
N ILE A 296 -1.53 5.01 -18.70
CA ILE A 296 -3.00 4.87 -18.78
C ILE A 296 -3.65 6.16 -19.28
N ASN A 297 -3.24 7.34 -18.77
CA ASN A 297 -3.84 8.60 -19.19
C ASN A 297 -3.52 8.91 -20.65
N TYR A 298 -2.28 8.65 -21.10
CA TYR A 298 -1.94 8.87 -22.50
C TYR A 298 -2.70 7.91 -23.43
N CYS A 299 -2.85 6.64 -23.05
CA CYS A 299 -3.70 5.70 -23.78
C CYS A 299 -5.15 6.17 -23.85
N ASP A 300 -5.68 6.78 -22.79
CA ASP A 300 -7.06 7.31 -22.78
C ASP A 300 -7.23 8.48 -23.76
N GLU A 301 -6.28 9.42 -23.77
CA GLU A 301 -6.28 10.52 -24.72
C GLU A 301 -6.16 10.04 -26.16
N LEU A 302 -5.24 9.11 -26.45
CA LEU A 302 -5.04 8.54 -27.79
C LEU A 302 -6.30 7.83 -28.32
N ARG A 303 -7.09 7.20 -27.43
CA ARG A 303 -8.37 6.57 -27.81
C ARG A 303 -9.43 7.57 -28.24
N ILE A 304 -9.32 8.83 -27.82
CA ILE A 304 -10.22 9.92 -28.19
C ILE A 304 -9.67 10.67 -29.41
N ASN A 305 -8.37 10.96 -29.40
CA ASN A 305 -7.65 11.65 -30.46
C ASN A 305 -6.30 10.95 -30.72
N ASN A 306 -6.20 10.19 -31.81
CA ASN A 306 -4.98 9.44 -32.15
C ASN A 306 -3.78 10.34 -32.50
N MET A 307 -3.95 11.67 -32.57
CA MET A 307 -2.86 12.65 -32.74
C MET A 307 -2.59 13.45 -31.46
N ALA A 308 -3.13 13.03 -30.31
CA ALA A 308 -2.81 13.63 -29.02
C ALA A 308 -1.30 13.56 -28.78
N GLN A 309 -0.76 14.58 -28.12
CA GLN A 309 0.66 14.62 -27.76
C GLN A 309 0.81 14.19 -26.30
N PRO A 310 1.90 13.49 -25.95
CA PRO A 310 2.13 13.06 -24.57
C PRO A 310 2.25 14.27 -23.63
N GLN A 311 1.71 14.12 -22.42
CA GLN A 311 1.72 15.16 -21.38
C GLN A 311 2.36 14.65 -20.09
N ASN A 312 2.71 15.57 -19.18
CA ASN A 312 3.24 15.23 -17.86
C ASN A 312 2.11 14.99 -16.85
N TYR A 313 1.51 13.80 -16.85
CA TYR A 313 0.40 13.48 -15.96
C TYR A 313 0.83 13.28 -14.49
N TRP A 314 2.08 12.85 -14.27
CA TRP A 314 2.63 12.63 -12.93
C TRP A 314 2.92 13.91 -12.15
N SER A 315 3.50 14.93 -12.78
CA SER A 315 3.91 16.17 -12.09
C SER A 315 2.73 17.05 -11.68
N ASN A 316 1.57 16.89 -12.31
CA ASN A 316 0.34 17.61 -11.98
C ASN A 316 -0.36 17.08 -10.70
N THR A 317 0.26 16.15 -9.97
CA THR A 317 -0.26 15.64 -8.70
C THR A 317 0.31 16.43 -7.50
N SER A 318 -0.54 17.22 -6.86
CA SER A 318 -0.23 18.30 -5.89
C SER A 318 0.63 17.93 -4.67
N SER A 319 0.73 16.66 -4.30
CA SER A 319 1.44 16.26 -3.09
C SER A 319 2.97 16.18 -3.29
N ASN A 320 3.48 16.27 -4.52
CA ASN A 320 4.89 16.00 -4.84
C ASN A 320 5.88 17.03 -4.29
N GLU A 321 5.46 18.28 -4.07
CA GLU A 321 6.37 19.32 -3.57
C GLU A 321 6.80 19.07 -2.12
N ALA A 322 5.87 18.71 -1.24
CA ALA A 322 6.16 18.46 0.18
C ALA A 322 7.13 17.28 0.35
N VAL A 323 6.91 16.19 -0.40
CA VAL A 323 7.80 15.01 -0.37
C VAL A 323 9.16 15.31 -0.99
N LYS A 324 9.21 16.06 -2.11
CA LYS A 324 10.49 16.45 -2.73
C LYS A 324 11.32 17.37 -1.82
N ARG A 325 10.70 18.36 -1.16
CA ARG A 325 11.39 19.24 -0.22
C ARG A 325 11.95 18.47 0.99
N PHE A 326 11.15 17.57 1.56
CA PHE A 326 11.63 16.70 2.64
C PHE A 326 12.88 15.89 2.22
N ILE A 327 12.86 15.30 1.02
CA ILE A 327 14.01 14.52 0.51
C ILE A 327 15.26 15.41 0.41
N GLN A 328 15.13 16.60 -0.18
CA GLN A 328 16.25 17.51 -0.36
C GLN A 328 16.84 17.99 0.96
N GLU A 329 16.01 18.28 1.96
CA GLU A 329 16.46 18.77 3.26
C GLU A 329 17.10 17.65 4.11
N THR A 330 16.53 16.44 4.09
CA THR A 330 17.12 15.29 4.80
C THR A 330 18.44 14.81 4.18
N ASP A 331 18.60 14.86 2.85
CA ASP A 331 19.88 14.59 2.19
C ASP A 331 20.94 15.68 2.46
N LYS A 332 20.50 16.93 2.68
CA LYS A 332 21.39 18.04 3.06
C LYS A 332 21.89 17.90 4.50
N GLU A 333 21.02 17.61 5.46
CA GLU A 333 21.42 17.29 6.86
C GLU A 333 22.41 16.12 6.92
N ARG A 334 22.23 15.12 6.05
CA ARG A 334 23.13 13.97 5.93
C ARG A 334 24.52 14.35 5.42
N SER A 335 24.59 15.28 4.46
CA SER A 335 25.85 15.80 3.92
C SER A 335 26.60 16.61 4.98
N GLU A 336 25.88 17.40 5.77
CA GLU A 336 26.45 18.20 6.87
C GLU A 336 26.93 17.34 8.05
N ARG A 337 26.24 16.25 8.39
CA ARG A 337 26.70 15.29 9.42
C ARG A 337 27.95 14.51 9.01
N LYS A 338 28.11 14.18 7.72
CA LYS A 338 29.33 13.52 7.21
C LYS A 338 30.55 14.43 7.15
N LEU A 339 30.37 15.75 7.13
CA LEU A 339 31.44 16.74 7.19
C LEU A 339 31.89 17.05 8.63
N ARG A 340 31.15 16.58 9.64
CA ARG A 340 31.41 16.81 11.07
C ARG A 340 31.99 15.60 11.82
N ASN A 341 32.12 14.46 11.15
CA ASN A 341 32.84 13.26 11.59
C ASN A 341 34.02 13.02 10.64
#